data_AF-A0A1A8ZTT1-F1
#
_entry.id   AF-A0A1A8ZTT1-F1
#
_cell.length_a   1.000
_cell.length_b   1.000
_cell.length_c   1.000
_cell.angle_alpha   90.00
_cell.angle_beta   90.00
_cell.angle_gamma   90.00
#
_symmetry.space_group_name_H-M   'P 1'
#
loop_
_entity.id
_entity.type
_entity.pdbx_description
1 polymer ?
#
loop_
_entity_poly.entity_id
_entity_poly.type
_entity_poly.pdbx_seq_one_letter_code
_entity_poly.pdbx_strand_id
1 'polypeptide(L)'
;MAYAIYQDNLPATEFITELNNTKKSYSFSNNNNFTTAMNSSNPITKDIGLLFYKNYKYIYDDYENRKNRCNYLNYWLDVKEEEHKKVFGDKHNHEWECIKTLRNNIETGRFQLKLCNDIRNEHSLIERGNHYELEHFCENRDYLRKLCIQQENSISAGNSNCSNLSNYINKNYKYFFEKYRCLKGDKNKNEFQYHVTSDCTLYNMNKTFPEYTFDNKQILEKENSRNNIILCSEFDKVISCHNKVDKTAPIAITTPERQCNCHSTQNILYGVLALLGILSTFFFLYNFTSLGSWLRGRMTRNQIAPGDVDEHEGYTLSDDPSDILDMNSENKAYYLAYKPG
;
A
#
# COMPACT_ATOMS: atom_id res chain seq x y z
N MET A 1 -7.22 -13.66 7.73
CA MET A 1 -8.32 -13.01 6.96
C MET A 1 -8.87 -11.74 7.64
N ALA A 2 -8.88 -11.63 8.98
CA ALA A 2 -9.36 -10.42 9.69
C ALA A 2 -8.43 -9.17 9.61
N TYR A 3 -7.14 -9.35 9.29
CA TYR A 3 -6.14 -8.28 9.36
C TYR A 3 -6.20 -7.26 8.20
N ALA A 4 -6.75 -7.65 7.04
CA ALA A 4 -6.94 -6.75 5.91
C ALA A 4 -8.13 -5.79 6.12
N ILE A 5 -9.19 -6.29 6.79
CA ILE A 5 -10.50 -5.63 6.86
C ILE A 5 -10.46 -4.29 7.61
N TYR A 6 -9.64 -4.15 8.66
CA TYR A 6 -9.60 -2.89 9.42
C TYR A 6 -8.81 -1.78 8.71
N GLN A 7 -7.83 -2.13 7.85
CA GLN A 7 -6.97 -1.14 7.19
C GLN A 7 -7.69 -0.38 6.08
N ASP A 8 -8.66 -1.05 5.43
CA ASP A 8 -9.49 -0.48 4.37
C ASP A 8 -10.44 0.61 4.88
N ASN A 9 -10.81 0.55 6.17
CA ASN A 9 -11.70 1.51 6.83
C ASN A 9 -10.95 2.62 7.58
N LEU A 10 -9.64 2.76 7.37
CA LEU A 10 -8.86 3.85 7.96
C LEU A 10 -9.09 5.15 7.17
N PRO A 11 -9.17 6.31 7.84
CA PRO A 11 -9.69 7.54 7.24
C PRO A 11 -8.91 8.01 5.99
N ALA A 12 -7.58 7.91 5.98
CA ALA A 12 -6.81 8.26 4.78
C ALA A 12 -6.98 7.21 3.68
N THR A 13 -7.01 5.93 4.04
CA THR A 13 -7.19 4.80 3.10
C THR A 13 -8.56 4.85 2.41
N GLU A 14 -9.60 5.07 3.20
CA GLU A 14 -10.98 5.18 2.73
C GLU A 14 -11.11 6.36 1.75
N PHE A 15 -10.56 7.52 2.11
CA PHE A 15 -10.61 8.68 1.23
C PHE A 15 -9.87 8.47 -0.10
N ILE A 16 -8.66 7.90 -0.08
CA ILE A 16 -7.90 7.60 -1.30
C ILE A 16 -8.64 6.59 -2.19
N THR A 17 -9.32 5.63 -1.58
CA THR A 17 -10.19 4.69 -2.30
C THR A 17 -11.36 5.43 -2.94
N GLU A 18 -11.97 6.37 -2.22
CA GLU A 18 -13.09 7.17 -2.70
C GLU A 18 -12.72 8.09 -3.87
N LEU A 19 -11.46 8.53 -3.99
CA LEU A 19 -10.99 9.33 -5.11
C LEU A 19 -11.27 8.67 -6.46
N ASN A 20 -11.14 7.34 -6.54
CA ASN A 20 -11.37 6.56 -7.75
C ASN A 20 -12.77 5.91 -7.80
N ASN A 21 -13.59 6.07 -6.77
CA ASN A 21 -14.92 5.46 -6.71
C ASN A 21 -15.87 6.17 -7.68
N THR A 22 -16.43 5.42 -8.64
CA THR A 22 -17.38 5.95 -9.62
C THR A 22 -18.83 5.96 -9.12
N LYS A 23 -19.12 5.34 -7.96
CA LYS A 23 -20.47 5.34 -7.39
C LYS A 23 -20.93 6.79 -7.16
N LYS A 24 -22.18 7.08 -7.56
CA LYS A 24 -22.81 8.40 -7.46
C LYS A 24 -22.10 9.52 -8.23
N SER A 25 -21.06 9.25 -9.03
CA SER A 25 -20.39 10.30 -9.82
C SER A 25 -21.35 10.92 -10.85
N TYR A 26 -22.28 10.14 -11.41
CA TYR A 26 -23.29 10.60 -12.37
C TYR A 26 -24.20 11.71 -11.84
N SER A 27 -24.43 11.84 -10.53
CA SER A 27 -25.23 12.98 -10.02
C SER A 27 -24.55 14.32 -10.23
N PHE A 28 -23.24 14.33 -10.49
CA PHE A 28 -22.44 15.53 -10.74
C PHE A 28 -22.34 15.87 -12.23
N SER A 29 -22.72 14.96 -13.14
CA SER A 29 -22.55 15.16 -14.59
C SER A 29 -23.47 16.22 -15.19
N ASN A 30 -24.58 16.53 -14.50
CA ASN A 30 -25.56 17.51 -14.95
C ASN A 30 -25.33 18.91 -14.34
N ASN A 31 -24.30 19.08 -13.51
CA ASN A 31 -24.01 20.37 -12.90
C ASN A 31 -23.50 21.38 -13.93
N ASN A 32 -23.99 22.62 -13.88
CA ASN A 32 -23.62 23.66 -14.83
C ASN A 32 -22.10 23.90 -14.92
N ASN A 33 -21.38 23.89 -13.79
CA ASN A 33 -19.93 24.10 -13.77
C ASN A 33 -19.19 22.95 -14.48
N PHE A 34 -19.68 21.72 -14.30
CA PHE A 34 -19.14 20.53 -14.94
C PHE A 34 -19.45 20.52 -16.43
N THR A 35 -20.73 20.62 -16.80
CA THR A 35 -21.18 20.58 -18.20
C THR A 35 -20.50 21.66 -19.03
N THR A 36 -20.46 22.91 -18.54
CA THR A 36 -19.83 24.02 -19.27
C THR A 36 -18.35 23.78 -19.53
N ALA A 37 -17.62 23.19 -18.57
CA ALA A 37 -16.19 22.92 -18.73
C ALA A 37 -15.90 21.66 -19.57
N MET A 38 -16.79 20.68 -19.56
CA MET A 38 -16.56 19.33 -20.11
C MET A 38 -17.37 19.00 -21.36
N ASN A 39 -18.06 19.98 -21.96
CA ASN A 39 -18.89 19.74 -23.14
C ASN A 39 -18.10 19.24 -24.36
N SER A 40 -16.86 19.67 -24.52
CA SER A 40 -16.00 19.31 -25.66
C SER A 40 -14.93 18.27 -25.33
N SER A 41 -14.88 17.76 -24.10
CA SER A 41 -13.78 16.89 -23.66
C SER A 41 -13.95 15.44 -24.12
N ASN A 42 -12.83 14.76 -24.34
CA ASN A 42 -12.82 13.32 -24.56
C ASN A 42 -13.43 12.55 -23.36
N PRO A 43 -14.06 11.37 -23.57
CA PRO A 43 -14.59 10.55 -22.47
C PRO A 43 -13.62 10.31 -21.30
N ILE A 44 -12.33 10.05 -21.57
CA ILE A 44 -11.33 9.83 -20.51
C ILE A 44 -11.14 11.10 -19.66
N THR A 45 -10.98 12.25 -20.32
CA THR A 45 -10.84 13.55 -19.66
C THR A 45 -12.12 13.90 -18.87
N LYS A 46 -13.28 13.59 -19.44
CA LYS A 46 -14.59 13.79 -18.81
C LYS A 46 -14.74 12.95 -17.53
N ASP A 47 -14.31 11.69 -17.55
CA ASP A 47 -14.32 10.80 -16.39
C ASP A 47 -13.38 11.30 -15.28
N ILE A 48 -12.17 11.73 -15.63
CA ILE A 48 -11.21 12.33 -14.68
C ILE A 48 -11.84 13.57 -14.03
N GLY A 49 -12.43 14.46 -14.82
CA GLY A 49 -13.05 15.66 -14.27
C GLY A 49 -14.29 15.38 -13.43
N LEU A 50 -15.05 14.33 -13.76
CA LEU A 50 -16.23 13.96 -12.99
C LEU A 50 -15.83 13.48 -11.60
N LEU A 51 -14.79 12.65 -11.52
CA LEU A 51 -14.19 12.22 -10.25
C LEU A 51 -13.58 13.42 -9.51
N PHE A 52 -12.82 14.28 -10.18
CA PHE A 52 -12.28 15.49 -9.55
C PHE A 52 -13.38 16.35 -8.92
N TYR A 53 -14.45 16.62 -9.67
CA TYR A 53 -15.54 17.47 -9.20
C TYR A 53 -16.33 16.84 -8.07
N LYS A 54 -16.66 15.55 -8.17
CA LYS A 54 -17.31 14.76 -7.11
C LYS A 54 -16.53 14.86 -5.80
N ASN A 55 -15.23 14.58 -5.84
CA ASN A 55 -14.37 14.57 -4.66
C ASN A 55 -14.15 15.99 -4.12
N TYR A 56 -13.99 17.00 -4.99
CA TYR A 56 -13.92 18.39 -4.54
C TYR A 56 -15.18 18.80 -3.77
N LYS A 57 -16.36 18.42 -4.28
CA LYS A 57 -17.64 18.67 -3.61
C LYS A 57 -17.74 17.95 -2.27
N TYR A 58 -17.31 16.70 -2.21
CA TYR A 58 -17.24 15.95 -0.95
C TYR A 58 -16.39 16.69 0.11
N ILE A 59 -15.20 17.18 -0.26
CA ILE A 59 -14.31 17.95 0.65
C ILE A 59 -14.89 19.31 1.05
N TYR A 60 -15.70 19.91 0.17
CA TYR A 60 -16.38 21.16 0.47
C TYR A 60 -17.48 20.95 1.51
N ASP A 61 -18.30 19.92 1.33
CA ASP A 61 -19.44 19.60 2.18
C ASP A 61 -19.03 18.98 3.53
N ASP A 62 -17.90 18.25 3.59
CA ASP A 62 -17.40 17.55 4.79
C ASP A 62 -16.07 18.13 5.31
N TYR A 63 -15.98 18.37 6.62
CA TYR A 63 -15.04 19.32 7.24
C TYR A 63 -13.77 18.67 7.83
N GLU A 64 -13.79 17.38 8.18
CA GLU A 64 -12.67 16.77 8.91
C GLU A 64 -11.43 16.58 8.02
N ASN A 65 -10.27 17.03 8.53
CA ASN A 65 -8.97 16.91 7.86
C ASN A 65 -8.92 17.49 6.44
N ARG A 66 -9.77 18.50 6.14
CA ARG A 66 -9.89 19.16 4.82
C ARG A 66 -8.54 19.44 4.14
N LYS A 67 -7.54 19.90 4.89
CA LYS A 67 -6.18 20.15 4.37
C LYS A 67 -5.56 18.89 3.75
N ASN A 68 -5.53 17.78 4.50
CA ASN A 68 -5.01 16.50 4.02
C ASN A 68 -5.83 15.98 2.83
N ARG A 69 -7.16 16.13 2.88
CA ARG A 69 -8.04 15.72 1.77
C ARG A 69 -7.77 16.50 0.49
N CYS A 70 -7.57 17.81 0.59
CA CYS A 70 -7.14 18.65 -0.53
C CYS A 70 -5.76 18.25 -1.06
N ASN A 71 -4.81 17.94 -0.17
CA ASN A 71 -3.49 17.44 -0.51
C ASN A 71 -3.58 16.16 -1.36
N TYR A 72 -4.32 15.16 -0.90
CA TYR A 72 -4.55 13.91 -1.64
C TYR A 72 -5.26 14.14 -2.98
N LEU A 73 -6.29 14.99 -3.02
CA LEU A 73 -7.01 15.30 -4.26
C LEU A 73 -6.12 15.99 -5.30
N ASN A 74 -5.30 16.95 -4.87
CA ASN A 74 -4.35 17.63 -5.75
C ASN A 74 -3.31 16.66 -6.29
N TYR A 75 -2.72 15.83 -5.43
CA TYR A 75 -1.78 14.79 -5.86
C TYR A 75 -2.39 13.82 -6.86
N TRP A 76 -3.59 13.33 -6.56
CA TRP A 76 -4.32 12.42 -7.43
C TRP A 76 -4.55 13.05 -8.80
N LEU A 77 -4.94 14.33 -8.86
CA LEU A 77 -5.14 15.02 -10.12
C LEU A 77 -3.85 15.13 -10.93
N ASP A 78 -2.71 15.35 -10.29
CA ASP A 78 -1.41 15.42 -10.96
C ASP A 78 -0.93 14.07 -11.48
N VAL A 79 -1.20 12.99 -10.73
CA VAL A 79 -0.97 11.64 -11.22
C VAL A 79 -1.84 11.37 -12.45
N LYS A 80 -3.11 11.79 -12.42
CA LYS A 80 -4.00 11.71 -13.59
C LYS A 80 -3.55 12.58 -14.75
N GLU A 81 -2.94 13.73 -14.50
CA GLU A 81 -2.34 14.58 -15.53
C GLU A 81 -1.21 13.85 -16.28
N GLU A 82 -0.29 13.22 -15.54
CA GLU A 82 0.81 12.44 -16.12
C GLU A 82 0.33 11.18 -16.86
N GLU A 83 -0.66 10.47 -16.31
CA GLU A 83 -1.30 9.34 -17.01
C GLU A 83 -1.97 9.80 -18.31
N HIS A 84 -2.74 10.89 -18.25
CA HIS A 84 -3.39 11.49 -19.40
C HIS A 84 -2.38 11.93 -20.46
N LYS A 85 -1.25 12.53 -20.05
CA LYS A 85 -0.17 12.92 -20.96
C LYS A 85 0.40 11.75 -21.75
N LYS A 86 0.58 10.59 -21.10
CA LYS A 86 1.05 9.36 -21.77
C LYS A 86 0.04 8.84 -22.79
N VAL A 87 -1.26 8.99 -22.54
CA VAL A 87 -2.33 8.52 -23.43
C VAL A 87 -2.54 9.45 -24.63
N PHE A 88 -2.53 10.77 -24.41
CA PHE A 88 -2.94 11.74 -25.42
C PHE A 88 -1.78 12.40 -26.17
N GLY A 89 -0.53 12.26 -25.69
CA GLY A 89 0.65 12.83 -26.33
C GLY A 89 0.47 14.32 -26.62
N ASP A 90 0.61 14.72 -27.87
CA ASP A 90 0.50 16.13 -28.30
C ASP A 90 -0.87 16.76 -28.04
N LYS A 91 -1.94 15.94 -27.96
CA LYS A 91 -3.31 16.42 -27.67
C LYS A 91 -3.52 16.69 -26.19
N HIS A 92 -2.62 16.25 -25.31
CA HIS A 92 -2.75 16.36 -23.87
C HIS A 92 -3.10 17.79 -23.43
N ASN A 93 -2.33 18.79 -23.90
CA ASN A 93 -2.50 20.17 -23.46
C ASN A 93 -3.90 20.67 -23.78
N HIS A 94 -4.40 20.42 -25.00
CA HIS A 94 -5.73 20.86 -25.42
C HIS A 94 -6.84 20.19 -24.61
N GLU A 95 -6.78 18.87 -24.45
CA GLU A 95 -7.78 18.12 -23.68
C GLU A 95 -7.76 18.51 -22.19
N TRP A 96 -6.56 18.70 -21.61
CA TRP A 96 -6.40 19.04 -20.19
C TRP A 96 -6.86 20.46 -19.84
N GLU A 97 -6.99 21.38 -20.81
CA GLU A 97 -7.61 22.70 -20.58
C GLU A 97 -9.05 22.59 -20.06
N CYS A 98 -9.77 21.51 -20.40
CA CYS A 98 -11.12 21.28 -19.86
C CYS A 98 -11.09 21.05 -18.34
N ILE A 99 -10.08 20.33 -17.83
CA ILE A 99 -9.86 20.12 -16.39
C ILE A 99 -9.48 21.43 -15.69
N LYS A 100 -8.62 22.24 -16.29
CA LYS A 100 -8.24 23.56 -15.76
C LYS A 100 -9.44 24.50 -15.69
N THR A 101 -10.26 24.51 -16.73
CA THR A 101 -11.50 25.29 -16.79
C THR A 101 -12.50 24.81 -15.73
N LEU A 102 -12.66 23.50 -15.55
CA LEU A 102 -13.48 22.93 -14.49
C LEU A 102 -13.01 23.41 -13.11
N ARG A 103 -11.71 23.27 -12.81
CA ARG A 103 -11.12 23.77 -11.55
C ARG A 103 -11.38 25.26 -11.35
N ASN A 104 -11.21 26.08 -12.39
CA ASN A 104 -11.48 27.50 -12.30
C ASN A 104 -12.96 27.79 -12.02
N ASN A 105 -13.89 27.11 -12.71
CA ASN A 105 -15.34 27.27 -12.53
C ASN A 105 -15.79 26.93 -11.11
N ILE A 106 -15.17 25.92 -10.48
CA ILE A 106 -15.49 25.53 -9.10
C ILE A 106 -14.84 26.51 -8.10
N GLU A 107 -13.57 26.86 -8.26
CA GLU A 107 -12.82 27.69 -7.29
C GLU A 107 -13.14 29.20 -7.37
N THR A 108 -13.73 29.70 -8.46
CA THR A 108 -14.07 31.14 -8.62
C THR A 108 -15.56 31.45 -8.44
N GLY A 109 -16.39 30.45 -8.15
CA GLY A 109 -17.83 30.66 -7.91
C GLY A 109 -18.10 31.63 -6.74
N ARG A 110 -19.20 32.40 -6.82
CA ARG A 110 -19.54 33.57 -5.97
C ARG A 110 -19.50 33.37 -4.43
N PHE A 111 -19.27 32.17 -3.92
CA PHE A 111 -19.21 31.82 -2.49
C PHE A 111 -18.11 30.80 -2.14
N GLN A 112 -17.18 30.50 -3.04
CA GLN A 112 -16.18 29.43 -2.83
C GLN A 112 -14.81 30.04 -2.56
N LEU A 113 -14.34 29.93 -1.31
CA LEU A 113 -12.92 30.10 -0.97
C LEU A 113 -12.11 29.09 -1.79
N LYS A 114 -10.88 29.46 -2.22
CA LYS A 114 -9.91 28.51 -2.77
C LYS A 114 -9.63 27.41 -1.74
N LEU A 115 -10.44 26.36 -1.78
CA LEU A 115 -10.51 25.34 -0.73
C LEU A 115 -9.24 24.49 -0.72
N CYS A 116 -8.83 24.06 -1.91
CA CYS A 116 -7.68 23.21 -2.16
C CYS A 116 -6.64 23.98 -2.97
N ASN A 117 -5.82 24.79 -2.29
CA ASN A 117 -4.73 25.53 -2.95
C ASN A 117 -3.79 24.56 -3.69
N ASP A 118 -3.40 24.95 -4.89
CA ASP A 118 -2.48 24.21 -5.74
C ASP A 118 -1.02 24.41 -5.29
N ILE A 119 -0.33 23.33 -4.92
CA ILE A 119 1.07 23.33 -4.47
C ILE A 119 2.04 22.77 -5.52
N ARG A 120 1.61 22.63 -6.79
CA ARG A 120 2.39 22.00 -7.88
C ARG A 120 3.79 22.59 -8.11
N ASN A 121 4.03 23.84 -7.73
CA ASN A 121 5.20 24.59 -8.20
C ASN A 121 6.45 24.46 -7.30
N GLU A 122 6.35 23.83 -6.12
CA GLU A 122 7.46 23.80 -5.16
C GLU A 122 8.24 22.47 -5.15
N HIS A 123 7.59 21.36 -5.53
CA HIS A 123 8.14 20.01 -5.36
C HIS A 123 7.79 19.09 -6.53
N SER A 124 8.71 18.20 -6.90
CA SER A 124 8.47 17.21 -7.96
C SER A 124 7.34 16.25 -7.60
N LEU A 125 6.74 15.59 -8.61
CA LEU A 125 5.67 14.61 -8.36
C LEU A 125 6.13 13.44 -7.47
N ILE A 126 7.40 13.04 -7.57
CA ILE A 126 7.99 11.98 -6.73
C ILE A 126 8.09 12.46 -5.28
N GLU A 127 8.60 13.66 -5.05
CA GLU A 127 8.73 14.24 -3.71
C GLU A 127 7.37 14.40 -3.03
N ARG A 128 6.37 14.87 -3.79
CA ARG A 128 4.98 14.96 -3.33
C ARG A 128 4.39 13.60 -3.02
N GLY A 129 4.61 12.61 -3.88
CA GLY A 129 4.17 11.23 -3.61
C GLY A 129 4.75 10.66 -2.32
N ASN A 130 6.05 10.86 -2.10
CA ASN A 130 6.71 10.43 -0.86
C ASN A 130 6.15 11.14 0.38
N HIS A 131 5.92 12.46 0.29
CA HIS A 131 5.30 13.24 1.37
C HIS A 131 3.91 12.70 1.71
N TYR A 132 3.05 12.46 0.71
CA TYR A 132 1.68 12.02 0.94
C TYR A 132 1.59 10.58 1.43
N GLU A 133 2.51 9.71 1.04
CA GLU A 133 2.58 8.37 1.61
C GLU A 133 2.92 8.41 3.11
N LEU A 134 3.81 9.31 3.53
CA LEU A 134 4.11 9.54 4.94
C LEU A 134 2.92 10.19 5.67
N GLU A 135 2.25 11.17 5.06
CA GLU A 135 1.03 11.81 5.60
C GLU A 135 -0.09 10.77 5.80
N HIS A 136 -0.30 9.88 4.83
CA HIS A 136 -1.24 8.76 4.89
C HIS A 136 -0.96 7.88 6.09
N PHE A 137 0.30 7.46 6.24
CA PHE A 137 0.70 6.64 7.37
C PHE A 137 0.37 7.34 8.69
N CYS A 138 0.78 8.59 8.86
CA CYS A 138 0.63 9.30 10.13
C CYS A 138 -0.82 9.60 10.47
N GLU A 139 -1.66 9.99 9.51
CA GLU A 139 -3.09 10.23 9.75
C GLU A 139 -3.79 8.96 10.27
N ASN A 140 -3.53 7.83 9.61
CA ASN A 140 -4.09 6.54 10.00
C ASN A 140 -3.54 6.04 11.34
N ARG A 141 -2.24 6.25 11.61
CA ARG A 141 -1.61 5.96 12.90
C ARG A 141 -2.29 6.74 14.01
N ASP A 142 -2.49 8.04 13.81
CA ASP A 142 -3.08 8.93 14.82
C ASP A 142 -4.55 8.59 15.07
N TYR A 143 -5.29 8.20 14.03
CA TYR A 143 -6.64 7.67 14.16
C TYR A 143 -6.67 6.36 14.98
N LEU A 144 -5.82 5.39 14.65
CA LEU A 144 -5.71 4.13 15.39
C LEU A 144 -5.29 4.37 16.85
N ARG A 145 -4.42 5.36 17.10
CA ARG A 145 -4.03 5.76 18.45
C ARG A 145 -5.24 6.28 19.22
N LYS A 146 -6.05 7.16 18.63
CA LYS A 146 -7.31 7.63 19.21
C LYS A 146 -8.23 6.46 19.58
N LEU A 147 -8.43 5.51 18.68
CA LEU A 147 -9.26 4.33 18.93
C LEU A 147 -8.74 3.43 20.06
N CYS A 148 -7.42 3.31 20.20
CA CYS A 148 -6.80 2.57 21.30
C CYS A 148 -7.03 3.26 22.66
N ILE A 149 -6.87 4.59 22.73
CA ILE A 149 -6.98 5.33 24.00
C ILE A 149 -8.43 5.66 24.40
N GLN A 150 -9.38 5.65 23.47
CA GLN A 150 -10.78 6.00 23.73
C GLN A 150 -11.48 5.07 24.72
N GLN A 151 -10.99 3.84 24.87
CA GLN A 151 -11.51 2.87 25.85
C GLN A 151 -10.53 2.73 27.02
N GLU A 152 -10.41 3.78 27.84
CA GLU A 152 -9.42 3.90 28.94
C GLU A 152 -9.32 2.65 29.82
N ASN A 153 -10.45 2.03 30.14
CA ASN A 153 -10.49 0.82 30.98
C ASN A 153 -9.95 -0.45 30.32
N SER A 154 -9.66 -0.42 29.02
CA SER A 154 -9.25 -1.56 28.22
C SER A 154 -7.87 -1.39 27.55
N ILE A 155 -7.19 -0.26 27.80
CA ILE A 155 -5.86 0.02 27.22
C ILE A 155 -4.89 -1.08 27.65
N SER A 156 -4.57 -1.96 26.71
CA SER A 156 -3.73 -3.13 26.91
C SER A 156 -3.29 -3.69 25.56
N ALA A 157 -2.20 -4.48 25.56
CA ALA A 157 -1.76 -5.18 24.35
C ALA A 157 -2.81 -6.16 23.80
N GLY A 158 -3.72 -6.65 24.65
CA GLY A 158 -4.81 -7.57 24.28
C GLY A 158 -6.03 -6.88 23.65
N ASN A 159 -6.15 -5.56 23.76
CA ASN A 159 -7.22 -4.81 23.10
C ASN A 159 -7.01 -4.79 21.58
N SER A 160 -8.06 -5.05 20.81
CA SER A 160 -7.99 -5.14 19.35
C SER A 160 -7.54 -3.83 18.69
N ASN A 161 -7.99 -2.67 19.18
CA ASN A 161 -7.61 -1.37 18.63
C ASN A 161 -6.12 -1.08 18.89
N CYS A 162 -5.65 -1.38 20.10
CA CYS A 162 -4.24 -1.21 20.46
C CYS A 162 -3.33 -2.19 19.71
N SER A 163 -3.76 -3.45 19.55
CA SER A 163 -3.08 -4.42 18.71
C SER A 163 -3.00 -3.93 17.26
N ASN A 164 -4.12 -3.46 16.68
CA ASN A 164 -4.20 -2.92 15.33
C ASN A 164 -3.26 -1.72 15.11
N LEU A 165 -3.15 -0.84 16.10
CA LEU A 165 -2.18 0.28 16.10
C LEU A 165 -0.74 -0.23 16.03
N SER A 166 -0.32 -1.08 16.97
CA SER A 166 1.04 -1.62 17.02
C SER A 166 1.40 -2.37 15.73
N ASN A 167 0.45 -3.15 15.23
CA ASN A 167 0.54 -3.89 13.98
C ASN A 167 0.73 -2.98 12.76
N TYR A 168 -0.10 -1.94 12.66
CA TYR A 168 -0.01 -0.95 11.58
C TYR A 168 1.33 -0.21 11.60
N ILE A 169 1.80 0.21 12.77
CA ILE A 169 3.10 0.88 12.93
C ILE A 169 4.25 -0.06 12.56
N ASN A 170 4.26 -1.29 13.07
CA ASN A 170 5.32 -2.27 12.80
C ASN A 170 5.43 -2.60 11.31
N LYS A 171 4.29 -2.78 10.63
CA LYS A 171 4.23 -3.02 9.19
C LYS A 171 4.83 -1.84 8.42
N ASN A 172 4.40 -0.61 8.73
CA ASN A 172 4.87 0.57 8.02
C ASN A 172 6.34 0.92 8.34
N TYR A 173 6.79 0.73 9.58
CA TYR A 173 8.21 0.90 9.93
C TYR A 173 9.12 0.07 9.02
N LYS A 174 8.81 -1.23 8.86
CA LYS A 174 9.55 -2.12 7.96
C LYS A 174 9.53 -1.60 6.53
N TYR A 175 8.33 -1.26 6.03
CA TYR A 175 8.15 -0.73 4.68
C TYR A 175 9.01 0.52 4.42
N PHE A 176 8.92 1.55 5.27
CA PHE A 176 9.66 2.79 5.09
C PHE A 176 11.17 2.58 5.26
N PHE A 177 11.59 1.76 6.22
CA PHE A 177 13.01 1.47 6.46
C PHE A 177 13.65 0.71 5.28
N GLU A 178 12.92 -0.20 4.64
CA GLU A 178 13.39 -0.92 3.45
C GLU A 178 13.34 -0.06 2.18
N LYS A 179 12.33 0.80 2.05
CA LYS A 179 12.15 1.70 0.89
C LYS A 179 13.30 2.70 0.74
N TYR A 180 13.82 3.23 1.84
CA TYR A 180 14.83 4.29 1.84
C TYR A 180 16.19 3.77 2.29
N ARG A 181 17.11 3.63 1.33
CA ARG A 181 18.53 3.32 1.63
C ARG A 181 19.20 4.39 2.48
N CYS A 182 18.91 5.66 2.18
CA CYS A 182 19.37 6.84 2.90
C CYS A 182 18.44 8.02 2.58
N LEU A 183 18.42 9.03 3.44
CA LEU A 183 17.66 10.27 3.22
C LEU A 183 18.55 11.34 2.59
N LYS A 184 18.03 12.00 1.55
CA LYS A 184 18.69 13.16 0.93
C LYS A 184 18.53 14.40 1.82
N GLY A 185 19.40 15.38 1.61
CA GLY A 185 19.31 16.69 2.25
C GLY A 185 19.95 16.77 3.64
N ASP A 186 19.51 17.74 4.42
CA ASP A 186 19.98 18.03 5.78
C ASP A 186 18.84 17.78 6.79
N LYS A 187 19.15 17.04 7.87
CA LYS A 187 18.22 16.80 9.00
C LYS A 187 17.63 18.10 9.55
N ASN A 188 18.37 19.21 9.49
CA ASN A 188 17.92 20.51 10.01
C ASN A 188 16.99 21.27 9.05
N LYS A 189 16.91 20.86 7.78
CA LYS A 189 16.14 21.56 6.74
C LYS A 189 14.78 20.93 6.46
N ASN A 190 14.42 19.83 7.15
CA ASN A 190 13.14 19.12 7.01
C ASN A 190 12.70 19.02 5.54
N GLU A 191 13.41 18.22 4.74
CA GLU A 191 13.06 18.04 3.33
C GLU A 191 11.60 17.58 3.21
N PHE A 192 10.83 18.29 2.38
CA PHE A 192 9.38 18.14 2.26
C PHE A 192 8.95 16.68 2.07
N GLN A 193 9.64 15.93 1.20
CA GLN A 193 9.34 14.53 0.91
C GLN A 193 9.50 13.55 2.09
N TYR A 194 10.16 13.96 3.17
CA TYR A 194 10.44 13.13 4.34
C TYR A 194 9.85 13.70 5.64
N HIS A 195 9.08 14.79 5.55
CA HIS A 195 8.59 15.53 6.70
C HIS A 195 7.17 16.04 6.48
N VAL A 196 6.27 15.66 7.39
CA VAL A 196 4.89 16.18 7.46
C VAL A 196 4.73 17.08 8.69
N THR A 197 5.17 16.57 9.85
CA THR A 197 5.22 17.31 11.12
C THR A 197 6.44 16.87 11.94
N SER A 198 6.70 17.52 13.08
CA SER A 198 7.75 17.09 14.01
C SER A 198 7.58 15.65 14.51
N ASP A 199 6.35 15.13 14.49
CA ASP A 199 5.96 13.82 15.02
C ASP A 199 5.67 12.82 13.88
N CYS A 200 5.89 13.27 12.65
CA CYS A 200 5.70 12.54 11.42
C CYS A 200 6.80 12.92 10.43
N THR A 201 7.98 12.33 10.64
CA THR A 201 9.20 12.60 9.88
C THR A 201 10.10 11.36 9.80
N LEU A 202 10.67 11.06 8.63
CA LEU A 202 11.62 9.95 8.49
C LEU A 202 12.98 10.25 9.13
N TYR A 203 13.28 11.51 9.46
CA TYR A 203 14.48 11.89 10.21
C TYR A 203 14.46 11.40 11.66
N ASN A 204 13.28 11.08 12.20
CA ASN A 204 13.10 10.50 13.52
C ASN A 204 12.16 9.30 13.45
N MET A 205 12.73 8.14 13.08
CA MET A 205 11.97 6.90 12.91
C MET A 205 11.37 6.42 14.23
N ASN A 206 12.03 6.67 15.37
CA ASN A 206 11.50 6.27 16.68
C ASN A 206 10.21 7.02 17.03
N LYS A 207 10.16 8.33 16.77
CA LYS A 207 8.97 9.16 17.04
C LYS A 207 7.86 8.91 16.02
N THR A 208 8.22 8.69 14.76
CA THR A 208 7.25 8.46 13.69
C THR A 208 6.65 7.06 13.75
N PHE A 209 7.44 6.06 14.12
CA PHE A 209 7.04 4.65 14.21
C PHE A 209 7.24 4.07 15.62
N PRO A 210 6.59 4.63 16.65
CA PRO A 210 6.86 4.28 18.04
C PRO A 210 6.51 2.82 18.33
N GLU A 211 7.32 2.18 19.17
CA GLU A 211 6.93 0.93 19.81
C GLU A 211 6.24 1.23 21.12
N TYR A 212 4.99 0.80 21.26
CA TYR A 212 4.19 1.06 22.45
C TYR A 212 4.34 -0.05 23.49
N THR A 213 4.44 0.34 24.75
CA THR A 213 4.13 -0.50 25.91
C THR A 213 2.81 -0.05 26.53
N PHE A 214 2.15 -0.99 27.18
CA PHE A 214 0.89 -0.76 27.86
C PHE A 214 1.09 -1.10 29.33
N ASP A 215 1.10 -0.09 30.19
CA ASP A 215 1.30 -0.25 31.62
C ASP A 215 0.29 0.62 32.37
N ASN A 216 -0.30 0.10 33.45
CA ASN A 216 -1.30 0.79 34.26
C ASN A 216 -2.42 1.47 33.44
N LYS A 217 -2.89 0.82 32.37
CA LYS A 217 -3.88 1.35 31.41
C LYS A 217 -3.44 2.64 30.70
N GLN A 218 -2.14 2.86 30.58
CA GLN A 218 -1.53 3.96 29.82
C GLN A 218 -0.75 3.40 28.64
N ILE A 219 -0.69 4.21 27.58
CA ILE A 219 0.16 3.94 26.41
C ILE A 219 1.48 4.72 26.59
N LEU A 220 2.59 4.00 26.59
CA LEU A 220 3.93 4.56 26.75
C LEU A 220 4.76 4.24 25.50
N GLU A 221 5.61 5.17 25.09
CA GLU A 221 6.50 4.98 23.94
C GLU A 221 7.86 4.48 24.44
N LYS A 222 8.35 3.37 23.86
CA LYS A 222 9.71 2.91 24.14
C LYS A 222 10.71 3.86 23.50
N GLU A 223 11.64 4.35 24.32
CA GLU A 223 12.75 5.16 23.83
C GLU A 223 13.69 4.32 22.96
N ASN A 224 14.16 4.92 21.85
CA ASN A 224 15.18 4.34 20.96
C ASN A 224 14.88 2.91 20.47
N SER A 225 13.60 2.57 20.30
CA SER A 225 13.13 1.26 19.85
C SER A 225 13.28 1.02 18.34
N ARG A 226 13.51 2.08 17.56
CA ARG A 226 13.64 2.04 16.11
C ARG A 226 14.98 2.59 15.63
N ASN A 227 15.53 1.94 14.62
CA ASN A 227 16.69 2.44 13.91
C ASN A 227 16.27 3.60 13.01
N ASN A 228 17.10 4.65 12.97
CA ASN A 228 16.90 5.77 12.06
C ASN A 228 17.46 5.43 10.68
N ILE A 229 16.83 5.99 9.65
CA ILE A 229 17.41 6.04 8.30
C ILE A 229 18.49 7.12 8.32
N ILE A 230 19.70 6.75 7.91
CA ILE A 230 20.85 7.66 7.87
C ILE A 230 20.78 8.62 6.67
N LEU A 231 21.51 9.74 6.76
CA LEU A 231 21.65 10.65 5.62
C LEU A 231 22.51 10.02 4.53
N CYS A 232 22.24 10.35 3.27
CA CYS A 232 23.08 9.87 2.17
C CYS A 232 24.53 10.35 2.30
N SER A 233 24.75 11.55 2.82
CA SER A 233 26.10 12.07 3.12
C SER A 233 26.84 11.28 4.22
N GLU A 234 26.12 10.64 5.13
CA GLU A 234 26.67 9.73 6.15
C GLU A 234 26.91 8.35 5.53
N PHE A 235 25.96 7.86 4.74
CA PHE A 235 26.04 6.57 4.06
C PHE A 235 27.23 6.48 3.09
N ASP A 236 27.47 7.53 2.31
CA ASP A 236 28.59 7.57 1.36
C ASP A 236 29.94 7.51 2.08
N LYS A 237 30.05 8.12 3.27
CA LYS A 237 31.25 8.00 4.12
C LYS A 237 31.47 6.56 4.57
N VAL A 238 30.41 5.87 5.00
CA VAL A 238 30.47 4.45 5.40
C VAL A 238 30.98 3.58 4.25
N ILE A 239 30.40 3.72 3.05
CA ILE A 239 30.85 2.98 1.86
C ILE A 239 32.31 3.32 1.53
N SER A 240 32.68 4.60 1.57
CA SER A 240 34.05 5.03 1.25
C SER A 240 35.10 4.45 2.19
N CYS A 241 34.75 4.20 3.46
CA CYS A 241 35.61 3.54 4.43
C CYS A 241 35.75 2.05 4.13
N HIS A 242 34.66 1.36 3.79
CA HIS A 242 34.72 -0.07 3.44
C HIS A 242 35.57 -0.33 2.19
N ASN A 243 35.44 0.50 1.15
CA ASN A 243 36.22 0.34 -0.09
C ASN A 243 37.71 0.67 0.05
N LYS A 244 38.13 1.32 1.14
CA LYS A 244 39.55 1.59 1.43
C LYS A 244 40.26 0.41 2.09
N VAL A 245 39.53 -0.56 2.66
CA VAL A 245 40.11 -1.74 3.31
C VAL A 245 40.49 -2.83 2.29
N ASP A 246 39.92 -2.81 1.08
CA ASP A 246 40.17 -3.80 0.02
C ASP A 246 41.33 -3.47 -0.94
N LYS A 247 42.07 -2.38 -0.70
CA LYS A 247 43.33 -2.10 -1.41
C LYS A 247 44.53 -2.44 -0.53
N THR A 248 44.81 -3.73 -0.38
CA THR A 248 46.09 -4.22 0.13
C THR A 248 47.19 -3.97 -0.91
N ALA A 249 47.97 -2.90 -0.72
CA ALA A 249 49.37 -2.83 -1.12
C ALA A 249 50.23 -3.09 0.13
N PRO A 250 51.44 -3.70 0.00
CA PRO A 250 52.11 -4.35 1.10
C PRO A 250 52.62 -3.37 2.17
N ILE A 251 52.59 -3.89 3.39
CA ILE A 251 52.89 -3.24 4.66
C ILE A 251 54.31 -2.65 4.68
N ALA A 252 54.41 -1.38 5.06
CA ALA A 252 55.55 -0.85 5.82
C ALA A 252 55.00 -0.17 7.08
N ILE A 253 55.42 -0.67 8.24
CA ILE A 253 54.97 -0.25 9.56
C ILE A 253 55.57 1.12 9.90
N THR A 254 54.72 2.13 10.14
CA THR A 254 54.96 3.15 11.16
C THR A 254 53.63 3.82 11.54
N THR A 255 53.20 3.59 12.78
CA THR A 255 52.06 4.25 13.43
C THR A 255 52.37 5.72 13.71
N PRO A 256 51.35 6.60 13.65
CA PRO A 256 50.63 6.90 14.89
C PRO A 256 49.12 6.66 14.75
N GLU A 257 48.57 6.12 15.84
CA GLU A 257 47.17 5.76 15.99
C GLU A 257 46.24 6.97 15.81
N ARG A 258 45.38 6.92 14.79
CA ARG A 258 44.06 7.56 14.86
C ARG A 258 43.04 6.47 15.13
N GLN A 259 42.70 6.33 16.39
CA GLN A 259 41.67 5.40 16.86
C GLN A 259 40.30 5.92 16.42
N CYS A 260 39.77 5.37 15.32
CA CYS A 260 38.35 5.46 14.99
C CYS A 260 37.66 4.22 15.56
N ASN A 261 36.92 4.38 16.66
CA ASN A 261 36.05 3.33 17.17
C ASN A 261 34.81 3.21 16.26
N CYS A 262 34.82 2.23 15.37
CA CYS A 262 33.60 1.76 14.71
C CYS A 262 33.20 0.43 15.35
N HIS A 263 31.97 0.37 15.91
CA HIS A 263 31.40 -0.82 16.51
C HIS A 263 31.21 -1.89 15.42
N SER A 264 31.94 -3.00 15.51
CA SER A 264 31.89 -4.08 14.52
C SER A 264 30.53 -4.79 14.59
N THR A 265 29.73 -4.63 13.55
CA THR A 265 28.63 -5.56 13.22
C THR A 265 29.02 -6.32 11.93
N GLN A 266 30.18 -6.97 11.98
CA GLN A 266 30.52 -7.98 10.99
C GLN A 266 29.68 -9.23 11.29
N ASN A 267 28.82 -9.62 10.33
CA ASN A 267 28.44 -11.01 9.96
C ASN A 267 27.15 -11.09 9.12
N ILE A 268 26.37 -10.01 8.96
CA ILE A 268 25.09 -10.08 8.22
C ILE A 268 25.28 -9.91 6.70
N LEU A 269 26.27 -9.13 6.26
CA LEU A 269 26.44 -8.78 4.83
C LEU A 269 26.88 -9.98 3.97
N TYR A 270 27.71 -10.87 4.52
CA TYR A 270 28.24 -12.02 3.78
C TYR A 270 27.26 -13.20 3.70
N GLY A 271 26.35 -13.34 4.67
CA GLY A 271 25.31 -14.38 4.65
C GLY A 271 24.24 -14.14 3.59
N VAL A 272 23.83 -12.88 3.40
CA VAL A 272 22.78 -12.50 2.44
C VAL A 272 23.26 -12.67 0.98
N LEU A 273 24.53 -12.34 0.69
CA LEU A 273 25.10 -12.51 -0.65
C LEU A 273 25.25 -13.99 -1.04
N ALA A 274 25.65 -14.86 -0.10
CA ALA A 274 25.75 -16.30 -0.36
C ALA A 274 24.37 -16.94 -0.60
N LEU A 275 23.34 -16.56 0.18
CA LEU A 275 21.98 -17.07 0.01
C LEU A 275 21.34 -16.63 -1.32
N LEU A 276 21.57 -15.39 -1.76
CA LEU A 276 21.07 -14.90 -3.05
C LEU A 276 21.73 -15.62 -4.25
N GLY A 277 23.03 -15.93 -4.15
CA GLY A 277 23.73 -16.71 -5.15
C GLY A 277 23.18 -18.14 -5.28
N ILE A 278 22.93 -18.78 -4.14
CA ILE A 278 22.37 -20.15 -4.08
C ILE A 278 20.93 -20.20 -4.62
N LEU A 279 20.07 -19.23 -4.26
CA LEU A 279 18.69 -19.19 -4.77
C LEU A 279 18.64 -18.93 -6.28
N SER A 280 19.55 -18.10 -6.78
CA SER A 280 19.64 -17.79 -8.22
C SER A 280 20.06 -19.01 -9.05
N THR A 281 21.02 -19.82 -8.56
CA THR A 281 21.43 -21.05 -9.25
C THR A 281 20.32 -22.10 -9.25
N PHE A 282 19.57 -22.26 -8.14
CA PHE A 282 18.41 -23.16 -8.11
C PHE A 282 17.28 -22.70 -9.03
N PHE A 283 17.02 -21.40 -9.15
CA PHE A 283 16.01 -20.87 -10.07
C PHE A 283 16.39 -21.10 -11.54
N PHE A 284 17.67 -20.88 -11.89
CA PHE A 284 18.19 -21.19 -13.23
C PHE A 284 18.13 -22.69 -13.53
N LEU A 285 18.53 -23.56 -12.61
CA LEU A 285 18.44 -25.01 -12.80
C LEU A 285 16.98 -25.50 -12.89
N TYR A 286 16.05 -24.87 -12.17
CA TYR A 286 14.63 -25.21 -12.24
C TYR A 286 14.00 -24.86 -13.60
N ASN A 287 14.35 -23.71 -14.18
CA ASN A 287 13.77 -23.25 -15.44
C ASN A 287 14.47 -23.79 -16.70
N PHE A 288 15.78 -24.06 -16.64
CA PHE A 288 16.60 -24.29 -17.84
C PHE A 288 17.25 -25.68 -17.91
N THR A 289 16.98 -26.57 -16.96
CA THR A 289 17.41 -27.99 -17.03
C THR A 289 16.21 -28.94 -17.01
N SER A 290 16.34 -30.10 -17.66
CA SER A 290 15.32 -31.17 -17.75
C SER A 290 14.89 -31.79 -16.41
N LEU A 291 15.43 -31.30 -15.29
CA LEU A 291 15.01 -31.62 -13.92
C LEU A 291 13.64 -31.02 -13.56
N GLY A 292 13.29 -29.85 -14.11
CA GLY A 292 12.02 -29.18 -13.85
C GLY A 292 10.80 -29.91 -14.45
N SER A 293 10.96 -30.56 -15.60
CA SER A 293 9.92 -31.40 -16.22
C SER A 293 9.78 -32.75 -15.52
N TRP A 294 10.86 -33.30 -14.96
CA TRP A 294 10.84 -34.55 -14.19
C TRP A 294 10.06 -34.44 -12.87
N LEU A 295 10.21 -33.33 -12.13
CA LEU A 295 9.45 -33.08 -10.89
C LEU A 295 7.95 -32.88 -11.16
N ARG A 296 7.60 -32.20 -12.27
CA ARG A 296 6.19 -31.99 -12.67
C ARG A 296 5.49 -33.30 -13.04
N GLY A 297 6.21 -34.26 -13.65
CA GLY A 297 5.70 -35.59 -13.98
C GLY A 297 5.44 -36.51 -12.77
N ARG A 298 5.99 -36.21 -11.59
CA ARG A 298 5.72 -36.98 -10.35
C ARG A 298 4.49 -36.51 -9.59
N MET A 299 4.10 -35.23 -9.70
CA MET A 299 2.91 -34.71 -9.00
C MET A 299 1.60 -35.09 -9.70
N THR A 300 1.60 -35.22 -11.03
CA THR A 300 0.41 -35.63 -11.80
C THR A 300 0.10 -37.13 -11.75
N ARG A 301 0.94 -37.95 -11.11
CA ARG A 301 0.66 -39.39 -10.92
C ARG A 301 -0.20 -39.70 -9.69
N ASN A 302 -0.46 -38.72 -8.81
CA ASN A 302 -1.21 -38.94 -7.56
C ASN A 302 -2.66 -38.43 -7.59
N GLN A 303 -3.21 -38.09 -8.75
CA GLN A 303 -4.62 -37.72 -8.91
C GLN A 303 -5.21 -38.34 -10.18
N ILE A 304 -5.61 -39.62 -10.10
CA ILE A 304 -6.53 -40.44 -10.92
C ILE A 304 -6.38 -41.85 -10.28
N ALA A 305 -7.35 -42.59 -9.74
CA ALA A 305 -8.81 -42.61 -9.69
C ALA A 305 -9.25 -43.46 -8.46
N PRO A 306 -10.53 -43.43 -8.04
CA PRO A 306 -11.18 -44.64 -7.56
C PRO A 306 -12.33 -44.97 -8.52
N GLY A 307 -12.04 -45.87 -9.46
CA GLY A 307 -13.03 -46.62 -10.20
C GLY A 307 -12.99 -48.06 -9.71
N ASP A 308 -14.17 -48.58 -9.39
CA ASP A 308 -14.58 -49.98 -9.29
C ASP A 308 -13.57 -51.02 -8.80
N VAL A 309 -13.80 -51.49 -7.57
CA VAL A 309 -13.59 -52.90 -7.22
C VAL A 309 -14.81 -53.35 -6.42
N ASP A 310 -15.72 -54.02 -7.12
CA ASP A 310 -16.71 -54.93 -6.57
C ASP A 310 -16.09 -56.33 -6.64
N GLU A 311 -15.84 -56.97 -5.49
CA GLU A 311 -15.67 -58.43 -5.43
C GLU A 311 -15.98 -58.99 -4.03
N HIS A 312 -17.18 -59.57 -3.94
CA HIS A 312 -17.57 -60.79 -3.23
C HIS A 312 -17.54 -60.91 -1.69
N GLU A 313 -18.79 -61.00 -1.18
CA GLU A 313 -19.35 -62.03 -0.28
C GLU A 313 -18.75 -62.26 1.11
N GLY A 314 -19.60 -62.03 2.12
CA GLY A 314 -19.40 -62.47 3.49
C GLY A 314 -20.60 -62.12 4.38
N TYR A 315 -21.65 -62.94 4.29
CA TYR A 315 -22.88 -62.87 5.09
C TYR A 315 -22.63 -63.01 6.60
N THR A 316 -23.27 -62.14 7.41
CA THR A 316 -23.90 -62.43 8.73
C THR A 316 -24.64 -61.16 9.18
N LEU A 317 -25.95 -61.01 8.99
CA LEU A 317 -27.12 -61.53 9.73
C LEU A 317 -27.41 -60.80 11.06
N SER A 318 -28.70 -60.48 11.24
CA SER A 318 -29.46 -59.90 12.35
C SER A 318 -29.64 -58.36 12.36
N ASP A 319 -30.84 -57.80 12.52
CA ASP A 319 -32.24 -58.25 12.44
C ASP A 319 -33.09 -56.96 12.44
N ASP A 320 -33.76 -56.67 11.32
CA ASP A 320 -35.17 -56.28 11.14
C ASP A 320 -35.84 -55.12 11.99
N PRO A 321 -37.09 -54.68 11.70
CA PRO A 321 -37.33 -53.33 11.17
C PRO A 321 -38.43 -52.55 11.95
N SER A 322 -38.74 -51.32 11.52
CA SER A 322 -40.11 -50.81 11.65
C SER A 322 -40.43 -49.82 10.53
N ASP A 323 -41.21 -50.30 9.57
CA ASP A 323 -42.40 -49.68 8.93
C ASP A 323 -42.36 -48.16 8.70
N ILE A 324 -42.56 -47.66 7.47
CA ILE A 324 -43.85 -47.68 6.75
C ILE A 324 -43.62 -47.50 5.23
N LEU A 325 -44.31 -48.33 4.44
CA LEU A 325 -44.60 -48.29 3.00
C LEU A 325 -45.24 -46.93 2.55
N ASP A 326 -45.18 -46.43 1.31
CA ASP A 326 -45.47 -47.12 0.06
C ASP A 326 -45.07 -46.29 -1.18
N MET A 327 -44.98 -47.00 -2.30
CA MET A 327 -44.35 -46.69 -3.59
C MET A 327 -45.03 -45.66 -4.51
N ASN A 328 -44.23 -45.08 -5.42
CA ASN A 328 -44.36 -45.11 -6.91
C ASN A 328 -43.89 -43.78 -7.54
N SER A 329 -43.38 -43.68 -8.77
CA SER A 329 -42.70 -44.55 -9.75
C SER A 329 -42.53 -43.65 -10.98
N GLU A 330 -41.37 -43.69 -11.63
CA GLU A 330 -41.16 -43.48 -13.08
C GLU A 330 -41.90 -42.34 -13.82
N ASN A 331 -41.17 -41.38 -14.43
CA ASN A 331 -40.75 -41.49 -15.84
C ASN A 331 -40.12 -40.19 -16.39
N LYS A 332 -38.90 -40.36 -16.91
CA LYS A 332 -38.40 -39.98 -18.25
C LYS A 332 -38.80 -38.64 -18.90
N ALA A 333 -37.73 -37.88 -19.16
CA ALA A 333 -37.26 -37.51 -20.51
C ALA A 333 -38.02 -36.44 -21.33
N TYR A 334 -37.31 -35.31 -21.49
CA TYR A 334 -37.05 -34.54 -22.72
C TYR A 334 -38.21 -34.18 -23.66
N TYR A 335 -38.47 -32.87 -23.78
CA TYR A 335 -38.88 -32.26 -25.06
C TYR A 335 -38.16 -30.91 -25.26
N LEU A 336 -37.23 -30.89 -26.22
CA LEU A 336 -36.83 -29.68 -26.94
C LEU A 336 -37.77 -29.55 -28.14
N ALA A 337 -38.44 -28.40 -28.29
CA ALA A 337 -39.20 -28.07 -29.49
C ALA A 337 -38.66 -26.74 -30.07
N TYR A 338 -38.11 -26.84 -31.28
CA TYR A 338 -37.74 -25.72 -32.14
C TYR A 338 -39.00 -25.20 -32.85
N LYS A 339 -39.10 -23.89 -33.07
CA LYS A 339 -39.90 -23.33 -34.17
C LYS A 339 -39.17 -22.16 -34.85
N PRO A 340 -39.09 -22.17 -36.20
CA PRO A 340 -38.44 -21.13 -36.98
C PRO A 340 -39.40 -19.99 -37.33
N GLY A 341 -38.82 -18.83 -37.63
CA GLY A 341 -39.41 -17.68 -38.30
C GLY A 341 -38.30 -16.86 -38.91
#